data_AF-A0A920F8Y2-F1
#
_entry.id   AF-A0A920F8Y2-F1
#
_cell.length_a   1.000
_cell.length_b   1.000
_cell.length_c   1.000
_cell.angle_alpha   90.00
_cell.angle_beta   90.00
_cell.angle_gamma   90.00
#
_symmetry.space_group_name_H-M   'P 1'
#
loop_
_entity.id
_entity.type
_entity.pdbx_description
1 polymer ?
#
loop_
_entity_poly.entity_id
_entity_poly.type
_entity_poly.pdbx_seq_one_letter_code
_entity_poly.pdbx_strand_id
1 'polypeptide(L)'
;MSKPLDGVLVVALEQAVAAPYCTSRLADAGARVIKIERAEGDFARQYDNQVMGQSAYFVWLNRGKESLVLDIKKEKDAGLLNNILGEADVFVQNLAPGAAARAGFGSETLRKKVSKANYCRYFRLWRRRRVCRHEGI
;
A
#
# COMPACT_ATOMS: atom_id res chain seq x y z
N MET A 1 -1.56 -25.38 9.89
CA MET A 1 -0.39 -24.69 10.47
C MET A 1 -0.61 -23.20 10.29
N SER A 2 -0.39 -22.39 11.32
CA SER A 2 -0.47 -20.92 11.21
C SER A 2 0.74 -20.37 10.46
N LYS A 3 0.55 -19.39 9.58
CA LYS A 3 1.63 -18.69 8.92
C LYS A 3 2.18 -17.55 9.80
N PRO A 4 3.41 -17.05 9.54
CA PRO A 4 4.06 -16.06 10.42
C PRO A 4 3.33 -14.72 10.57
N LEU A 5 2.50 -14.32 9.60
CA LEU A 5 1.73 -13.07 9.64
C LEU A 5 0.21 -13.30 9.73
N ASP A 6 -0.22 -14.47 10.18
CA ASP A 6 -1.65 -14.71 10.42
C ASP A 6 -2.18 -13.68 11.44
N GLY A 7 -3.34 -13.10 11.13
CA GLY A 7 -3.98 -12.06 11.94
C GLY A 7 -3.46 -10.63 11.69
N VAL A 8 -2.42 -10.45 10.86
CA VAL A 8 -1.91 -9.12 10.52
C VAL A 8 -2.74 -8.50 9.39
N LEU A 9 -3.21 -7.27 9.59
CA LEU A 9 -3.89 -6.46 8.57
C LEU A 9 -2.92 -5.47 7.93
N VAL A 10 -2.76 -5.56 6.61
CA VAL A 10 -1.95 -4.66 5.79
C VAL A 10 -2.86 -3.85 4.86
N VAL A 11 -2.75 -2.53 4.89
CA VAL A 11 -3.37 -1.64 3.91
C VAL A 11 -2.31 -1.12 2.95
N ALA A 12 -2.52 -1.26 1.65
CA ALA A 12 -1.53 -0.96 0.63
C ALA A 12 -2.04 0.06 -0.39
N LEU A 13 -1.54 1.29 -0.31
CA LEU A 13 -1.74 2.36 -1.30
C LEU A 13 -0.55 2.38 -2.27
N GLU A 14 -0.55 1.40 -3.17
CA GLU A 14 0.62 1.04 -3.96
C GLU A 14 0.28 0.87 -5.45
N GLN A 15 1.31 1.00 -6.29
CA GLN A 15 1.20 0.95 -7.75
C GLN A 15 2.42 0.26 -8.38
N ALA A 16 2.24 -0.25 -9.61
CA ALA A 16 3.30 -0.80 -10.46
C ALA A 16 3.94 -2.08 -9.88
N VAL A 17 5.23 -2.04 -9.48
CA VAL A 17 6.02 -3.26 -9.23
C VAL A 17 6.55 -3.38 -7.80
N ALA A 18 7.37 -2.43 -7.34
CA ALA A 18 8.18 -2.61 -6.13
C ALA A 18 7.36 -2.80 -4.83
N ALA A 19 6.39 -1.92 -4.58
CA ALA A 19 5.52 -2.06 -3.42
C ALA A 19 4.56 -3.26 -3.55
N PRO A 20 3.90 -3.49 -4.72
CA PRO A 20 3.11 -4.70 -4.93
C PRO A 20 3.87 -6.01 -4.72
N TYR A 21 5.15 -6.05 -5.08
CA TYR A 21 6.01 -7.21 -4.80
C TYR A 21 6.20 -7.43 -3.30
N CYS A 22 6.49 -6.37 -2.54
CA CYS A 22 6.64 -6.42 -1.09
C CYS A 22 5.36 -6.95 -0.41
N THR A 23 4.22 -6.33 -0.70
CA THR A 23 2.94 -6.69 -0.08
C THR A 23 2.44 -8.06 -0.54
N SER A 24 2.82 -8.52 -1.72
CA SER A 24 2.58 -9.91 -2.14
C SER A 24 3.30 -10.91 -1.25
N ARG A 25 4.53 -10.61 -0.79
CA ARG A 25 5.23 -11.47 0.17
C ARG A 25 4.55 -11.47 1.54
N LEU A 26 3.99 -10.34 1.97
CA LEU A 26 3.20 -10.27 3.21
C LEU A 26 1.94 -11.15 3.12
N ALA A 27 1.23 -11.09 1.99
CA ALA A 27 0.08 -11.95 1.73
C ALA A 27 0.47 -13.44 1.71
N ASP A 28 1.56 -13.80 1.01
CA ASP A 28 2.07 -15.18 0.98
C ASP A 28 2.36 -15.69 2.41
N ALA A 29 2.90 -14.82 3.28
CA ALA A 29 3.21 -15.09 4.68
C ALA A 29 2.00 -15.06 5.64
N GLY A 30 0.78 -14.85 5.13
CA GLY A 30 -0.48 -14.98 5.89
C GLY A 30 -1.19 -13.69 6.25
N ALA A 31 -0.61 -12.53 5.95
CA ALA A 31 -1.27 -11.26 6.22
C ALA A 31 -2.50 -11.06 5.33
N ARG A 32 -3.55 -10.45 5.89
CA ARG A 32 -4.67 -9.94 5.09
C ARG A 32 -4.25 -8.62 4.46
N VAL A 33 -4.13 -8.58 3.14
CA VAL A 33 -3.68 -7.39 2.41
C VAL A 33 -4.84 -6.76 1.65
N ILE A 34 -5.19 -5.52 2.00
CA ILE A 34 -6.19 -4.72 1.30
C ILE A 34 -5.46 -3.68 0.43
N LYS A 35 -5.51 -3.87 -0.88
CA LYS A 35 -4.96 -2.93 -1.87
C LYS A 35 -5.99 -1.83 -2.15
N ILE A 36 -5.57 -0.58 -1.98
CA ILE A 36 -6.37 0.59 -2.34
C ILE A 36 -6.04 1.02 -3.76
N GLU A 37 -7.05 1.07 -4.61
CA GLU A 37 -6.92 1.41 -6.02
C GLU A 37 -7.74 2.65 -6.39
N ARG A 38 -7.30 3.35 -7.44
CA ARG A 38 -8.12 4.37 -8.10
C ARG A 38 -9.21 3.71 -8.95
N ALA A 39 -10.18 4.49 -9.44
CA ALA A 39 -11.26 3.99 -10.29
C ALA A 39 -10.75 3.24 -11.53
N GLU A 40 -9.65 3.70 -12.11
CA GLU A 40 -8.99 3.10 -13.28
C GLU A 40 -8.14 1.87 -12.91
N GLY A 41 -7.94 1.62 -11.61
CA GLY A 41 -7.09 0.56 -11.07
C GLY A 41 -5.59 0.89 -11.05
N ASP A 42 -4.79 -0.08 -10.61
CA ASP A 42 -3.33 -0.03 -10.71
C ASP A 42 -2.87 0.09 -12.17
N PHE A 43 -1.85 0.91 -12.43
CA PHE A 43 -1.21 1.01 -13.74
C PHE A 43 -0.80 -0.35 -14.31
N ALA A 44 -0.35 -1.26 -13.44
CA ALA A 44 0.07 -2.60 -13.85
C ALA A 44 -1.05 -3.39 -14.52
N ARG A 45 -2.34 -3.08 -14.28
CA ARG A 45 -3.48 -3.76 -14.93
C ARG A 45 -3.48 -3.60 -16.45
N GLN A 46 -2.83 -2.55 -16.97
CA GLN A 46 -2.81 -2.18 -18.39
C GLN A 46 -1.44 -2.40 -19.05
N TYR A 47 -0.49 -3.06 -18.37
CA TYR A 47 0.85 -3.28 -18.95
C TYR A 47 0.84 -4.28 -20.11
N ASP A 48 -0.01 -5.29 -20.02
CA ASP A 48 -0.23 -6.32 -21.03
C ASP A 48 -1.60 -6.97 -20.81
N ASN A 49 -1.91 -8.00 -21.60
CA ASN A 49 -3.14 -8.78 -21.51
C ASN A 49 -2.88 -10.30 -21.64
N GLN A 50 -1.67 -10.75 -21.28
CA GLN A 50 -1.16 -12.10 -21.59
C GLN A 50 -1.81 -13.22 -20.76
N VAL A 51 -2.44 -12.91 -19.63
CA VAL A 51 -3.04 -13.90 -18.73
C VAL A 51 -4.55 -13.80 -18.80
N MET A 52 -5.16 -14.52 -19.74
CA MET A 52 -6.62 -14.54 -19.92
C MET A 52 -7.22 -13.13 -20.05
N GLY A 53 -6.56 -12.24 -20.79
CA GLY A 53 -6.97 -10.84 -20.95
C GLY A 53 -6.60 -9.93 -19.78
N GLN A 54 -5.91 -10.44 -18.76
CA GLN A 54 -5.34 -9.67 -17.66
C GLN A 54 -3.83 -9.50 -17.82
N SER A 55 -3.31 -8.43 -17.23
CA SER A 55 -1.87 -8.19 -17.18
C SER A 55 -1.15 -9.25 -16.34
N ALA A 56 -0.12 -9.88 -16.93
CA ALA A 56 0.76 -10.82 -16.23
C ALA A 56 1.39 -10.16 -15.00
N TYR A 57 1.82 -8.89 -15.12
CA TYR A 57 2.37 -8.10 -14.03
C TYR A 57 1.39 -7.88 -12.88
N PHE A 58 0.12 -7.66 -13.20
CA PHE A 58 -0.88 -7.47 -12.16
C PHE A 58 -1.18 -8.78 -11.43
N VAL A 59 -1.38 -9.87 -12.19
CA VAL A 59 -1.77 -11.18 -11.65
C VAL A 59 -0.73 -11.70 -10.66
N TRP A 60 0.56 -11.78 -11.04
CA TRP A 60 1.57 -12.37 -10.16
C TRP A 60 1.87 -11.53 -8.92
N LEU A 61 1.76 -10.19 -8.99
CA LEU A 61 2.07 -9.28 -7.87
C LEU A 61 0.90 -9.03 -6.94
N ASN A 62 -0.34 -9.30 -7.34
CA ASN A 62 -1.52 -8.95 -6.54
C ASN A 62 -2.38 -10.16 -6.13
N ARG A 63 -1.92 -11.38 -6.43
CA ARG A 63 -2.52 -12.61 -5.90
C ARG A 63 -2.65 -12.55 -4.37
N GLY A 64 -3.75 -13.10 -3.85
CA GLY A 64 -4.02 -13.17 -2.41
C GLY A 64 -4.35 -11.84 -1.74
N LYS A 65 -4.39 -10.73 -2.49
CA LYS A 65 -4.81 -9.42 -1.97
C LYS A 65 -6.31 -9.20 -2.25
N GLU A 66 -6.98 -8.53 -1.32
CA GLU A 66 -8.26 -7.89 -1.56
C GLU A 66 -8.04 -6.54 -2.26
N SER A 67 -9.01 -6.10 -3.06
CA SER A 67 -8.96 -4.81 -3.76
C SER A 67 -10.16 -3.96 -3.37
N LEU A 68 -9.90 -2.69 -3.02
CA LEU A 68 -10.90 -1.70 -2.71
C LEU A 68 -10.62 -0.42 -3.50
N VAL A 69 -11.59 0.02 -4.30
CA VAL A 69 -11.49 1.26 -5.06
C VAL A 69 -11.89 2.43 -4.17
N LEU A 70 -11.00 3.40 -3.99
CA LEU A 70 -11.24 4.65 -3.27
C LEU A 70 -10.58 5.84 -3.98
N ASP A 71 -11.29 6.96 -4.02
CA ASP A 71 -10.66 8.25 -4.32
C ASP A 71 -10.29 8.96 -3.03
N ILE A 72 -9.03 8.82 -2.61
CA ILE A 72 -8.52 9.39 -1.35
C ILE A 72 -8.57 10.93 -1.27
N LYS A 73 -8.95 11.62 -2.36
CA LYS A 73 -9.18 13.06 -2.37
C LYS A 73 -10.61 13.42 -1.97
N LYS A 74 -11.56 12.48 -2.05
CA LYS A 74 -12.93 12.67 -1.60
C LYS A 74 -13.02 12.41 -0.11
N GLU A 75 -13.62 13.34 0.64
CA GLU A 75 -13.69 13.27 2.10
C GLU A 75 -14.32 11.97 2.60
N LYS A 76 -15.38 11.50 1.93
CA LYS A 76 -16.06 10.24 2.29
C LYS A 76 -15.15 9.03 2.17
N ASP A 77 -14.44 8.90 1.06
CA ASP A 77 -13.54 7.78 0.77
C ASP A 77 -12.29 7.87 1.65
N ALA A 78 -11.78 9.07 1.88
CA ALA A 78 -10.70 9.31 2.82
C ALA A 78 -11.10 8.94 4.26
N GLY A 79 -12.33 9.24 4.68
CA GLY A 79 -12.89 8.83 5.96
C GLY A 79 -12.97 7.31 6.09
N LEU A 80 -13.46 6.63 5.07
CA LEU A 80 -13.47 5.16 5.03
C LEU A 80 -12.04 4.58 5.11
N LEU A 81 -11.08 5.13 4.37
CA LEU A 81 -9.69 4.69 4.46
C LEU A 81 -9.11 4.93 5.86
N ASN A 82 -9.40 6.07 6.50
CA ASN A 82 -8.98 6.31 7.89
C ASN A 82 -9.54 5.27 8.86
N ASN A 83 -10.80 4.86 8.69
CA ASN A 83 -11.40 3.82 9.54
C ASN A 83 -10.68 2.47 9.37
N ILE A 84 -10.41 2.07 8.13
CA ILE A 84 -9.66 0.82 7.85
C ILE A 84 -8.24 0.91 8.42
N LEU A 85 -7.59 2.07 8.29
CA LEU A 85 -6.25 2.31 8.83
C LEU A 85 -6.21 2.32 10.36
N GLY A 86 -7.33 2.58 11.04
CA GLY A 86 -7.45 2.48 12.49
C GLY A 86 -7.27 1.06 13.02
N GLU A 87 -7.59 0.07 12.20
CA GLU A 87 -7.47 -1.37 12.51
C GLU A 87 -6.17 -1.98 11.92
N ALA A 88 -5.50 -1.29 11.00
CA ALA A 88 -4.37 -1.83 10.27
C ALA A 88 -3.07 -1.85 11.09
N ASP A 89 -2.35 -2.96 11.04
CA ASP A 89 -1.04 -3.10 11.67
C ASP A 89 0.07 -2.46 10.82
N VAL A 90 -0.09 -2.54 9.49
CA VAL A 90 0.90 -2.08 8.51
C VAL A 90 0.22 -1.26 7.43
N PHE A 91 0.78 -0.08 7.12
CA PHE A 91 0.41 0.71 5.95
C PHE A 91 1.60 0.82 5.00
N VAL A 92 1.40 0.42 3.73
CA VAL A 92 2.41 0.49 2.68
C VAL A 92 1.98 1.49 1.60
N GLN A 93 2.88 2.37 1.17
CA GLN A 93 2.62 3.25 0.03
C GLN A 93 3.89 3.56 -0.77
N ASN A 94 3.74 3.74 -2.08
CA ASN A 94 4.81 4.17 -2.98
C ASN A 94 4.45 5.40 -3.83
N LEU A 95 3.61 6.28 -3.29
CA LEU A 95 3.28 7.56 -3.92
C LEU A 95 4.51 8.48 -3.99
N ALA A 96 4.39 9.52 -4.82
CA ALA A 96 5.41 10.56 -4.89
C ALA A 96 5.69 11.18 -3.50
N PRO A 97 6.93 11.60 -3.22
CA PRO A 97 7.27 12.24 -1.95
C PRO A 97 6.30 13.35 -1.55
N GLY A 98 5.83 13.31 -0.31
CA GLY A 98 4.85 14.24 0.25
C GLY A 98 3.39 14.05 -0.22
N ALA A 99 3.11 13.22 -1.23
CA ALA A 99 1.74 13.05 -1.73
C ALA A 99 0.82 12.42 -0.68
N ALA A 100 1.27 11.37 0.01
CA ALA A 100 0.50 10.76 1.10
C ALA A 100 0.23 11.74 2.25
N ALA A 101 1.22 12.59 2.60
CA ALA A 101 1.04 13.61 3.64
C ALA A 101 0.02 14.68 3.23
N ARG A 102 0.08 15.18 1.99
CA ARG A 102 -0.93 16.11 1.46
C ARG A 102 -2.33 15.51 1.40
N ALA A 103 -2.43 14.19 1.24
CA ALA A 103 -3.69 13.46 1.28
C ALA A 103 -4.15 13.09 2.71
N GLY A 104 -3.41 13.48 3.76
CA GLY A 104 -3.78 13.18 5.16
C GLY A 104 -3.35 11.80 5.67
N PHE A 105 -2.60 11.03 4.88
CA PHE A 105 -2.08 9.69 5.20
C PHE A 105 -0.56 9.72 5.43
N GLY A 106 -0.06 10.85 5.95
CA GLY A 106 1.33 11.03 6.32
C GLY A 106 1.69 10.21 7.54
N SER A 107 2.97 9.81 7.62
CA SER A 107 3.49 8.98 8.71
C SER A 107 3.27 9.58 10.10
N GLU A 108 3.45 10.89 10.24
CA GLU A 108 3.22 11.60 11.51
C GLU A 108 1.74 11.60 11.89
N THR A 109 0.86 11.93 10.94
CA THR A 109 -0.59 11.91 11.13
C THR A 109 -1.08 10.53 11.55
N LEU A 110 -0.60 9.48 10.89
CA LEU A 110 -1.01 8.10 11.20
C LEU A 110 -0.49 7.63 12.55
N ARG A 111 0.76 7.93 12.93
CA ARG A 111 1.30 7.61 14.26
C ARG A 111 0.57 8.33 15.40
N LYS A 112 0.08 9.54 15.17
CA LYS A 112 -0.74 10.27 16.16
C LYS A 112 -2.14 9.65 16.32
N LYS A 113 -2.69 9.08 15.25
CA LYS A 113 -4.06 8.53 15.21
C LYS A 113 -4.14 7.06 15.64
N VAL A 114 -3.10 6.27 15.38
CA VAL A 114 -3.13 4.81 15.55
C VAL A 114 -2.09 4.39 16.59
N SER A 115 -2.54 3.87 17.73
CA SER A 115 -1.67 3.43 18.83
C SER A 115 -0.93 2.12 18.55
N LYS A 116 -1.36 1.33 17.55
CA LYS A 116 -0.82 0.01 17.20
C LYS A 116 0.06 -0.05 15.94
N ALA A 117 0.24 1.04 15.20
CA ALA A 117 0.79 0.94 13.85
C ALA A 117 2.31 0.73 13.82
N ASN A 118 2.73 -0.46 13.38
CA ASN A 118 4.04 -0.69 12.77
C ASN A 118 4.04 -0.06 11.37
N TYR A 119 4.20 1.27 11.30
CA TYR A 119 4.24 2.01 10.04
C TYR A 119 5.50 1.61 9.24
N CYS A 120 5.33 0.81 8.18
CA CYS A 120 6.41 0.42 7.30
C CYS A 120 6.47 1.32 6.06
N ARG A 121 7.48 2.20 6.01
CA ARG A 121 7.82 3.01 4.83
C ARG A 121 8.74 2.18 3.93
N TYR A 122 8.38 1.94 2.67
CA TYR A 122 9.34 1.47 1.66
C TYR A 122 9.09 2.20 0.32
N PHE A 123 9.88 3.21 -0.04
CA PHE A 123 11.24 3.29 -0.64
C PHE A 123 11.26 3.09 -2.17
N ARG A 124 11.73 4.13 -2.86
CA ARG A 124 11.77 4.30 -4.33
C ARG A 124 13.12 3.80 -4.86
N LEU A 125 13.10 2.87 -5.82
CA LEU A 125 14.32 2.39 -6.49
C LEU A 125 14.74 3.36 -7.62
N TRP A 126 15.95 3.90 -7.48
CA TRP A 126 16.87 4.51 -8.46
C TRP A 126 16.61 5.92 -9.07
N ARG A 127 17.29 6.93 -8.51
CA ARG A 127 18.36 7.67 -9.23
C ARG A 127 19.38 8.23 -8.22
N ARG A 128 20.66 8.04 -8.52
CA ARG A 128 21.91 8.34 -7.77
C ARG A 128 21.88 9.49 -6.73
N ARG A 129 22.53 9.17 -5.59
CA ARG A 129 23.17 10.03 -4.56
C ARG A 129 22.30 10.51 -3.37
N ARG A 130 22.66 9.92 -2.22
CA ARG A 130 22.55 10.40 -0.82
C ARG A 130 21.14 10.62 -0.25
N VAL A 131 21.09 10.43 1.08
CA VAL A 131 20.12 11.04 2.01
C VAL A 131 18.91 10.16 2.39
N CYS A 132 19.15 9.19 3.29
CA CYS A 132 18.29 9.06 4.46
C CYS A 132 18.60 10.28 5.36
N ARG A 133 17.81 11.34 5.28
CA ARG A 133 17.71 12.30 6.39
C ARG A 133 16.50 11.90 7.19
N HIS A 134 16.77 11.54 8.44
CA HIS A 134 15.84 11.79 9.53
C HIS A 134 15.43 13.27 9.43
N GLU A 135 14.14 13.55 9.27
CA GLU A 135 13.63 14.86 9.61
C GLU A 135 13.10 14.75 11.04
N GLY A 136 13.89 15.34 11.93
CA GLY A 136 13.77 15.34 13.37
C GLY A 136 14.95 16.11 13.95
N ILE A 137 15.07 17.39 13.55
CA ILE A 137 15.02 18.65 14.33
C ILE A 137 14.89 19.76 13.28
#